data_AF-K2BPH1-F1
#
_entry.id   AF-K2BPH1-F1
#
_cell.length_a   1.000
_cell.length_b   1.000
_cell.length_c   1.000
_cell.angle_alpha   90.00
_cell.angle_beta   90.00
_cell.angle_gamma   90.00
#
_symmetry.space_group_name_H-M   'P 1'
#
loop_
_entity.id
_entity.type
_entity.pdbx_description
1 polymer ?
#
loop_
_entity_poly.entity_id
_entity_poly.type
_entity_poly.pdbx_seq_one_letter_code
_entity_poly.pdbx_strand_id
1 'polypeptide(L)'
;MISGVLKANELSEVGALIHSEKALLMIERDVYWPKWDSPWWYILLLEETGRLAEVPVDAFKELLTCADRQYLKVFPVREEDVDGPVNGYTEVMCFCFLGSLMKVASKLEFDVFAHVPWAKTWLTRYQLPDGGYNCDESAYTGSGKSSLVSTVVMLEGMIEYARFTKDLETFAPNMQKAVSYLVKHQVYMSTTGKEIPDAEWDKVIFPRFYEFDFARGLEVIFDFLLLTGKKIRAVAVERALALLRKKTD
;
A
#
# COMPACT_ATOMS: atom_id res chain seq x y z
N MET A 1 -12.05 28.11 -7.49
CA MET A 1 -11.75 27.29 -6.30
C MET A 1 -12.78 26.18 -6.24
N ILE A 2 -12.38 24.93 -6.43
CA ILE A 2 -13.27 23.79 -6.16
C ILE A 2 -13.33 23.64 -4.66
N SER A 3 -14.38 24.21 -4.07
CA SER A 3 -14.71 23.97 -2.67
C SER A 3 -15.52 22.67 -2.59
N GLY A 4 -15.14 21.79 -1.65
CA GLY A 4 -15.92 20.61 -1.28
C GLY A 4 -15.21 19.25 -1.45
N VAL A 5 -15.57 18.35 -0.54
CA VAL A 5 -15.23 16.92 -0.47
C VAL A 5 -15.89 16.14 -1.61
N LEU A 6 -15.26 15.07 -2.10
CA LEU A 6 -15.94 14.06 -2.93
C LEU A 6 -16.68 13.11 -1.98
N LYS A 7 -18.02 13.06 -2.04
CA LYS A 7 -18.82 12.27 -1.09
C LYS A 7 -19.75 11.32 -1.82
N ALA A 8 -19.61 10.02 -1.57
CA ALA A 8 -20.65 9.02 -1.79
C ALA A 8 -21.33 8.73 -0.44
N ASN A 9 -22.65 8.60 -0.41
CA ASN A 9 -23.36 8.12 0.77
C ASN A 9 -23.59 6.61 0.71
N GLU A 10 -23.68 6.06 -0.51
CA GLU A 10 -23.91 4.64 -0.75
C GLU A 10 -22.82 4.06 -1.66
N LEU A 11 -22.47 2.78 -1.44
CA LEU A 11 -21.44 2.10 -2.22
C LEU A 11 -21.78 2.08 -3.74
N SER A 12 -23.06 2.02 -4.09
CA SER A 12 -23.52 2.04 -5.48
C SER A 12 -23.20 3.35 -6.22
N GLU A 13 -23.01 4.47 -5.50
CA GLU A 13 -22.74 5.78 -6.08
C GLU A 13 -21.27 5.95 -6.50
N VAL A 14 -20.37 5.14 -5.94
CA VAL A 14 -18.91 5.32 -6.04
C VAL A 14 -18.43 5.32 -7.50
N GLY A 15 -18.92 4.40 -8.34
CA GLY A 15 -18.54 4.34 -9.76
C GLY A 15 -18.88 5.65 -10.49
N ALA A 16 -20.13 6.10 -10.38
CA ALA A 16 -20.57 7.36 -10.99
C ALA A 16 -19.81 8.58 -10.46
N LEU A 17 -19.47 8.57 -9.17
CA LEU A 17 -18.72 9.65 -8.52
C LEU A 17 -17.30 9.79 -9.09
N ILE A 18 -16.60 8.68 -9.32
CA ILE A 18 -15.26 8.67 -9.91
C ILE A 18 -15.26 9.15 -11.37
N HIS A 19 -16.37 8.98 -12.10
CA HIS A 19 -16.54 9.51 -13.46
C HIS A 19 -16.79 11.02 -13.52
N SER A 20 -16.99 11.69 -12.39
CA SER A 20 -17.35 13.11 -12.38
C SER A 20 -16.18 14.03 -12.75
N GLU A 21 -16.48 15.16 -13.39
CA GLU A 21 -15.49 16.23 -13.65
C GLU A 21 -14.80 16.69 -12.36
N LYS A 22 -15.55 16.72 -11.25
CA LYS A 22 -15.00 17.05 -9.93
C LYS A 22 -13.92 16.06 -9.49
N ALA A 23 -14.07 14.76 -9.76
CA ALA A 23 -13.06 13.77 -9.42
C ALA A 23 -11.76 14.01 -10.20
N LEU A 24 -11.85 14.27 -11.51
CA LEU A 24 -10.68 14.61 -12.34
C LEU A 24 -9.96 15.86 -11.81
N LEU A 25 -10.69 16.94 -11.56
CA LEU A 25 -10.10 18.17 -11.04
C LEU A 25 -9.49 18.01 -9.62
N MET A 26 -10.01 17.07 -8.82
CA MET A 26 -9.42 16.73 -7.53
C MET A 26 -8.11 15.96 -7.68
N ILE A 27 -8.04 14.99 -8.61
CA ILE A 27 -6.81 14.28 -8.97
C ILE A 27 -5.73 15.27 -9.45
N GLU A 28 -6.10 16.22 -10.31
CA GLU A 28 -5.17 17.24 -10.83
C GLU A 28 -4.57 18.10 -9.72
N ARG A 29 -5.34 18.36 -8.66
CA ARG A 29 -4.91 19.18 -7.52
C ARG A 29 -4.02 18.39 -6.56
N ASP A 30 -4.45 17.20 -6.15
CA ASP A 30 -3.70 16.31 -5.27
C ASP A 30 -4.21 14.87 -5.41
N VAL A 31 -3.32 13.93 -5.73
CA VAL A 31 -3.70 12.54 -5.98
C VAL A 31 -4.13 11.78 -4.72
N TYR A 32 -3.80 12.26 -3.52
CA TYR A 32 -4.05 11.56 -2.26
C TYR A 32 -4.96 12.36 -1.32
N TRP A 33 -4.81 13.68 -1.27
CA TRP A 33 -5.55 14.56 -0.37
C TRP A 33 -6.77 15.25 -1.02
N PRO A 34 -7.80 15.61 -0.24
CA PRO A 34 -7.97 15.36 1.19
C PRO A 34 -8.13 13.87 1.50
N LYS A 35 -7.57 13.45 2.64
CA LYS A 35 -7.66 12.06 3.10
C LYS A 35 -9.13 11.66 3.24
N TRP A 36 -9.46 10.44 2.82
CA TRP A 36 -10.81 9.83 2.79
C TRP A 36 -11.77 10.41 1.75
N ASP A 37 -11.49 11.62 1.28
CA ASP A 37 -12.40 12.44 0.49
C ASP A 37 -11.89 12.71 -0.93
N SER A 38 -10.71 12.20 -1.28
CA SER A 38 -10.15 12.26 -2.63
C SER A 38 -10.56 11.03 -3.46
N PRO A 39 -10.56 11.14 -4.80
CA PRO A 39 -10.83 10.01 -5.71
C PRO A 39 -10.02 8.74 -5.41
N TRP A 40 -8.80 8.89 -4.90
CA TRP A 40 -7.93 7.76 -4.58
C TRP A 40 -8.54 6.77 -3.58
N TRP A 41 -9.20 7.27 -2.53
CA TRP A 41 -9.82 6.40 -1.51
C TRP A 41 -11.00 5.61 -2.07
N TYR A 42 -11.75 6.21 -2.98
CA TYR A 42 -12.83 5.54 -3.70
C TYR A 42 -12.31 4.50 -4.69
N ILE A 43 -11.19 4.75 -5.36
CA ILE A 43 -10.52 3.75 -6.20
C ILE A 43 -10.09 2.53 -5.35
N LEU A 44 -9.53 2.75 -4.16
CA LEU A 44 -9.21 1.65 -3.24
C LEU A 44 -10.47 0.90 -2.77
N LEU A 45 -11.57 1.60 -2.50
CA LEU A 45 -12.84 0.97 -2.14
C LEU A 45 -13.40 0.11 -3.30
N LEU A 46 -13.29 0.59 -4.55
CA LEU A 46 -13.66 -0.20 -5.73
C LEU A 46 -12.74 -1.43 -5.88
N GLU A 47 -11.46 -1.33 -5.52
CA GLU A 47 -10.56 -2.49 -5.48
C GLU A 47 -10.99 -3.54 -4.46
N GLU A 48 -11.25 -3.13 -3.23
CA GLU A 48 -11.63 -4.05 -2.16
C GLU A 48 -13.03 -4.66 -2.34
N THR A 49 -13.87 -4.05 -3.17
CA THR A 49 -15.20 -4.55 -3.52
C THR A 49 -15.27 -5.29 -4.85
N GLY A 50 -14.13 -5.49 -5.53
CA GLY A 50 -14.08 -6.22 -6.81
C GLY A 50 -14.68 -5.45 -7.98
N ARG A 51 -14.76 -4.12 -7.88
CA ARG A 51 -15.41 -3.20 -8.83
C ARG A 51 -14.43 -2.29 -9.57
N LEU A 52 -13.15 -2.67 -9.66
CA LEU A 52 -12.12 -1.87 -10.36
C LEU A 52 -12.48 -1.54 -11.81
N ALA A 53 -13.29 -2.36 -12.48
CA ALA A 53 -13.76 -2.09 -13.84
C ALA A 53 -14.60 -0.79 -13.96
N GLU A 54 -15.06 -0.23 -12.83
CA GLU A 54 -15.76 1.07 -12.80
C GLU A 54 -14.80 2.26 -12.71
N VAL A 55 -13.49 2.05 -12.58
CA VAL A 55 -12.50 3.13 -12.62
C VAL A 55 -12.28 3.56 -14.07
N PRO A 56 -12.53 4.84 -14.43
CA PRO A 56 -12.26 5.34 -15.77
C PRO A 56 -10.77 5.27 -16.08
N VAL A 57 -10.42 4.65 -17.21
CA VAL A 57 -9.03 4.50 -17.69
C VAL A 57 -8.32 5.86 -17.76
N ASP A 58 -8.98 6.87 -18.33
CA ASP A 58 -8.42 8.22 -18.46
C ASP A 58 -8.19 8.89 -17.09
N ALA A 59 -9.10 8.70 -16.13
CA ALA A 59 -8.95 9.23 -14.79
C ALA A 59 -7.77 8.58 -14.05
N PHE A 60 -7.60 7.26 -14.18
CA PHE A 60 -6.46 6.56 -13.57
C PHE A 60 -5.13 6.94 -14.23
N LYS A 61 -5.12 7.13 -15.56
CA LYS A 61 -3.94 7.63 -16.28
C LYS A 61 -3.57 9.06 -15.87
N GLU A 62 -4.55 9.92 -15.66
CA GLU A 62 -4.32 11.28 -15.15
C GLU A 62 -3.78 11.22 -13.72
N LEU A 63 -4.28 10.30 -12.88
CA LEU A 63 -3.76 10.07 -11.53
C LEU A 63 -2.28 9.69 -11.55
N LEU A 64 -1.86 8.78 -12.43
CA LEU A 64 -0.46 8.40 -12.59
C LEU A 64 0.41 9.59 -13.04
N THR A 65 -0.09 10.38 -13.99
CA THR A 65 0.58 11.60 -14.48
C THR A 65 0.73 12.64 -13.36
N CYS A 66 -0.32 12.86 -12.58
CA CYS A 66 -0.32 13.77 -11.45
C CYS A 66 0.58 13.28 -10.32
N ALA A 67 0.62 11.97 -10.04
CA ALA A 67 1.50 11.39 -9.04
C ALA A 67 2.98 11.59 -9.41
N ASP A 68 3.34 11.44 -10.70
CA ASP A 68 4.67 11.81 -11.15
C ASP A 68 4.93 13.30 -10.92
N ARG A 69 4.03 14.19 -11.33
CA ARG A 69 4.24 15.64 -11.16
C ARG A 69 4.33 16.10 -9.70
N GLN A 70 3.49 15.55 -8.82
CA GLN A 70 3.27 16.04 -7.46
C GLN A 70 4.38 15.63 -6.49
N TYR A 71 4.89 14.40 -6.60
CA TYR A 71 5.75 13.85 -5.56
C TYR A 71 7.23 14.09 -5.80
N LEU A 72 7.95 14.25 -4.69
CA LEU A 72 9.40 14.16 -4.65
C LEU A 72 9.87 12.82 -5.23
N LYS A 73 10.94 12.88 -6.03
CA LYS A 73 11.53 11.71 -6.69
C LYS A 73 12.39 10.86 -5.74
N VAL A 74 12.51 11.29 -4.49
CA VAL A 74 13.17 10.60 -3.38
C VAL A 74 12.23 10.54 -2.17
N PHE A 75 12.41 9.54 -1.31
CA PHE A 75 11.81 9.53 0.02
C PHE A 75 12.76 10.30 0.95
N PRO A 76 12.36 11.48 1.47
CA PRO A 76 13.27 12.43 2.09
C PRO A 76 13.58 12.02 3.53
N VAL A 77 14.57 11.13 3.70
CA VAL A 77 14.98 10.63 5.01
C VAL A 77 15.81 11.64 5.79
N ARG A 78 16.39 12.63 5.09
CA ARG A 78 17.09 13.77 5.67
C ARG A 78 16.72 15.07 4.96
N GLU A 79 16.95 16.20 5.63
CA GLU A 79 16.70 17.53 5.06
C GLU A 79 17.53 17.79 3.81
N GLU A 80 18.77 17.27 3.74
CA GLU A 80 19.62 17.41 2.55
C GLU A 80 19.16 16.58 1.33
N ASP A 81 18.15 15.72 1.47
CA ASP A 81 17.60 14.96 0.33
C ASP A 81 16.68 15.81 -0.57
N VAL A 82 16.31 17.03 -0.13
CA VAL A 82 15.35 17.88 -0.84
C VAL A 82 15.88 19.28 -1.11
N ASP A 83 15.48 19.84 -2.25
CA ASP A 83 15.83 21.20 -2.64
C ASP A 83 14.71 22.17 -2.28
N GLY A 84 14.95 23.00 -1.26
CA GLY A 84 14.04 24.07 -0.86
C GLY A 84 12.90 23.63 0.06
N PRO A 85 11.91 24.51 0.29
CA PRO A 85 10.80 24.19 1.18
C PRO A 85 9.91 23.10 0.56
N VAL A 86 9.67 22.04 1.32
CA VAL A 86 8.79 20.92 0.94
C VAL A 86 7.61 20.86 1.89
N ASN A 87 6.41 20.69 1.34
CA ASN A 87 5.25 20.30 2.11
C ASN A 87 5.26 18.78 2.32
N GLY A 88 5.79 18.36 3.48
CA GLY A 88 5.86 16.95 3.87
C GLY A 88 4.53 16.19 3.84
N TYR A 89 3.39 16.89 3.88
CA TYR A 89 2.08 16.23 3.83
C TYR A 89 1.64 15.87 2.41
N THR A 90 1.91 16.73 1.42
CA THR A 90 1.34 16.60 0.06
C THR A 90 2.38 16.19 -0.98
N GLU A 91 3.67 16.45 -0.73
CA GLU A 91 4.74 16.24 -1.71
C GLU A 91 5.59 14.98 -1.43
N VAL A 92 5.38 14.31 -0.29
CA VAL A 92 6.06 13.06 0.05
C VAL A 92 5.15 11.88 -0.24
N MET A 93 5.57 11.02 -1.17
CA MET A 93 4.87 9.77 -1.44
C MET A 93 5.20 8.73 -0.36
N CYS A 94 4.20 8.29 0.38
CA CYS A 94 4.39 7.26 1.40
C CYS A 94 4.37 5.83 0.78
N PHE A 95 4.97 4.86 1.47
CA PHE A 95 4.99 3.47 1.00
C PHE A 95 3.62 2.80 0.98
N CYS A 96 2.68 3.24 1.84
CA CYS A 96 1.29 2.77 1.76
C CYS A 96 0.61 3.20 0.45
N PHE A 97 0.89 4.42 -0.02
CA PHE A 97 0.39 4.86 -1.32
C PHE A 97 1.08 4.11 -2.45
N LEU A 98 2.43 4.04 -2.45
CA LEU A 98 3.18 3.34 -3.51
C LEU A 98 2.76 1.88 -3.66
N GLY A 99 2.70 1.11 -2.57
CA GLY A 99 2.30 -0.30 -2.62
C GLY A 99 0.88 -0.48 -3.15
N SER A 100 -0.05 0.37 -2.71
CA SER A 100 -1.43 0.37 -3.21
C SER A 100 -1.53 0.80 -4.68
N LEU A 101 -0.72 1.77 -5.11
CA LEU A 101 -0.65 2.23 -6.50
C LEU A 101 -0.12 1.13 -7.42
N MET A 102 0.92 0.41 -7.00
CA MET A 102 1.41 -0.78 -7.71
C MET A 102 0.31 -1.82 -7.85
N LYS A 103 -0.42 -2.12 -6.77
CA LYS A 103 -1.51 -3.10 -6.73
C LYS A 103 -2.63 -2.72 -7.72
N VAL A 104 -3.17 -1.51 -7.58
CA VAL A 104 -4.28 -1.02 -8.42
C VAL A 104 -3.87 -0.89 -9.87
N ALA A 105 -2.70 -0.32 -10.16
CA ALA A 105 -2.21 -0.18 -11.53
C ALA A 105 -2.05 -1.54 -12.22
N SER A 106 -1.49 -2.53 -11.53
CA SER A 106 -1.32 -3.89 -12.06
C SER A 106 -2.67 -4.53 -12.42
N LYS A 107 -3.67 -4.38 -11.56
CA LYS A 107 -5.03 -4.90 -11.79
C LYS A 107 -5.80 -4.17 -12.88
N LEU A 108 -5.48 -2.91 -13.13
CA LEU A 108 -5.97 -2.12 -14.26
C LEU A 108 -5.09 -2.24 -15.52
N GLU A 109 -4.10 -3.13 -15.51
CA GLU A 109 -3.16 -3.38 -16.61
C GLU A 109 -2.28 -2.18 -17.02
N PHE A 110 -1.94 -1.33 -16.06
CA PHE A 110 -0.96 -0.24 -16.22
C PHE A 110 0.41 -0.61 -15.64
N ASP A 111 1.47 -0.34 -16.41
CA ASP A 111 2.84 -0.36 -15.89
C ASP A 111 3.07 0.90 -15.05
N VAL A 112 2.90 0.78 -13.73
CA VAL A 112 3.11 1.90 -12.79
C VAL A 112 4.51 2.52 -12.91
N PHE A 113 5.55 1.73 -13.18
CA PHE A 113 6.92 2.24 -13.27
C PHE A 113 7.26 2.82 -14.65
N ALA A 114 6.42 2.64 -15.66
CA ALA A 114 6.47 3.47 -16.87
C ALA A 114 6.03 4.92 -16.58
N HIS A 115 5.19 5.14 -15.57
CA HIS A 115 4.68 6.46 -15.18
C HIS A 115 5.49 7.11 -14.04
N VAL A 116 5.91 6.34 -13.03
CA VAL A 116 6.74 6.82 -11.91
C VAL A 116 8.07 6.05 -11.82
N PRO A 117 8.94 6.13 -12.85
CA PRO A 117 10.13 5.26 -12.96
C PRO A 117 11.12 5.40 -11.80
N TRP A 118 11.22 6.59 -11.22
CA TRP A 118 12.08 6.90 -10.07
C TRP A 118 11.72 6.06 -8.83
N ALA A 119 10.43 5.75 -8.64
CA ALA A 119 9.94 4.98 -7.51
C ALA A 119 10.35 3.50 -7.56
N LYS A 120 10.71 2.95 -8.74
CA LYS A 120 11.13 1.54 -8.86
C LYS A 120 12.34 1.22 -7.99
N THR A 121 13.28 2.17 -7.90
CA THR A 121 14.50 2.01 -7.09
C THR A 121 14.20 1.98 -5.58
N TRP A 122 13.06 2.54 -5.16
CA TRP A 122 12.68 2.65 -3.76
C TRP A 122 12.40 1.31 -3.10
N LEU A 123 11.93 0.33 -3.90
CA LEU A 123 11.68 -1.04 -3.45
C LEU A 123 12.91 -1.63 -2.74
N THR A 124 14.10 -1.35 -3.24
CA THR A 124 15.35 -1.83 -2.65
C THR A 124 16.03 -0.78 -1.80
N ARG A 125 16.05 0.48 -2.23
CA ARG A 125 16.76 1.57 -1.54
C ARG A 125 16.21 1.83 -0.14
N TYR A 126 14.90 1.73 0.04
CA TYR A 126 14.21 2.08 1.29
C TYR A 126 13.55 0.87 1.98
N GLN A 127 14.01 -0.34 1.67
CA GLN A 127 13.69 -1.50 2.50
C GLN A 127 14.62 -1.49 3.72
N LEU A 128 14.05 -1.46 4.92
CA LEU A 128 14.83 -1.38 6.16
C LEU A 128 15.57 -2.70 6.45
N PRO A 129 16.62 -2.68 7.30
CA PRO A 129 17.44 -3.86 7.58
C PRO A 129 16.67 -5.05 8.18
N ASP A 130 15.53 -4.81 8.84
CA ASP A 130 14.66 -5.86 9.37
C ASP A 130 13.75 -6.51 8.30
N GLY A 131 13.79 -6.00 7.07
CA GLY A 131 13.15 -6.55 5.88
C GLY A 131 11.82 -5.87 5.48
N GLY A 132 11.29 -4.96 6.29
CA GLY A 132 10.05 -4.25 5.99
C GLY A 132 10.24 -2.84 5.42
N TYR A 133 9.16 -2.07 5.47
CA TYR A 133 9.07 -0.66 5.07
C TYR A 133 8.40 0.17 6.17
N ASN A 134 8.60 1.48 6.18
CA ASN A 134 7.93 2.39 7.09
C ASN A 134 7.61 3.71 6.38
N CYS A 135 6.40 4.25 6.57
CA CYS A 135 6.06 5.58 6.03
C CYS A 135 6.64 6.74 6.84
N ASP A 136 7.14 6.50 8.05
CA ASP A 136 7.80 7.50 8.88
C ASP A 136 9.27 7.65 8.47
N GLU A 137 9.64 8.82 7.96
CA GLU A 137 10.99 9.19 7.52
C GLU A 137 12.02 9.01 8.65
N SER A 138 11.64 9.26 9.91
CA SER A 138 12.52 9.12 11.06
C SER A 138 12.91 7.67 11.36
N ALA A 139 12.18 6.69 10.82
CA ALA A 139 12.56 5.28 10.94
C ALA A 139 13.88 4.97 10.22
N TYR A 140 14.23 5.75 9.18
CA TYR A 140 15.38 5.51 8.32
C TYR A 140 16.68 6.13 8.84
N THR A 141 16.57 7.15 9.69
CA THR A 141 17.70 7.80 10.37
C THR A 141 17.78 7.44 11.85
N GLY A 142 16.68 7.00 12.44
CA GLY A 142 16.55 6.68 13.85
C GLY A 142 16.44 5.18 14.11
N SER A 143 15.22 4.71 14.36
CA SER A 143 14.98 3.41 15.00
C SER A 143 15.37 2.20 14.14
N GLY A 144 15.40 2.35 12.81
CA GLY A 144 15.58 1.25 11.86
C GLY A 144 14.43 0.23 11.86
N LYS A 145 13.28 0.58 12.45
CA LYS A 145 12.13 -0.32 12.62
C LYS A 145 11.10 -0.12 11.52
N SER A 146 10.74 -1.21 10.85
CA SER A 146 9.64 -1.24 9.91
C SER A 146 8.27 -1.19 10.59
N SER A 147 7.25 -0.87 9.80
CA SER A 147 5.84 -0.92 10.17
C SER A 147 5.16 -2.12 9.49
N LEU A 148 4.37 -2.88 10.24
CA LEU A 148 3.53 -3.95 9.67
C LEU A 148 2.54 -3.41 8.63
N VAL A 149 2.00 -2.21 8.86
CA VAL A 149 1.08 -1.51 7.97
C VAL A 149 1.75 -1.21 6.62
N SER A 150 2.87 -0.49 6.62
CA SER A 150 3.55 -0.13 5.36
C SER A 150 4.12 -1.36 4.66
N THR A 151 4.59 -2.34 5.43
CA THR A 151 5.19 -3.57 4.86
C THR A 151 4.16 -4.44 4.17
N VAL A 152 2.96 -4.63 4.75
CA VAL A 152 1.91 -5.45 4.14
C VAL A 152 1.49 -4.87 2.79
N VAL A 153 1.29 -3.55 2.73
CA VAL A 153 0.82 -2.85 1.53
C VAL A 153 1.88 -2.88 0.42
N MET A 154 3.15 -2.68 0.76
CA MET A 154 4.26 -2.80 -0.20
C MET A 154 4.38 -4.23 -0.73
N LEU A 155 4.20 -5.24 0.12
CA LEU A 155 4.26 -6.64 -0.29
C LEU A 155 3.10 -6.99 -1.23
N GLU A 156 1.87 -6.57 -0.95
CA GLU A 156 0.72 -6.72 -1.85
C GLU A 156 0.98 -6.09 -3.22
N GLY A 157 1.50 -4.85 -3.22
CA GLY A 157 1.88 -4.15 -4.44
C GLY A 157 2.92 -4.89 -5.26
N MET A 158 4.00 -5.38 -4.62
CA MET A 158 5.05 -6.15 -5.30
C MET A 158 4.54 -7.48 -5.86
N ILE A 159 3.66 -8.19 -5.13
CA ILE A 159 3.06 -9.44 -5.59
C ILE A 159 2.24 -9.22 -6.85
N GLU A 160 1.32 -8.25 -6.83
CA GLU A 160 0.46 -7.97 -7.97
C GLU A 160 1.26 -7.44 -9.17
N TYR A 161 2.26 -6.60 -8.91
CA TYR A 161 3.13 -6.10 -9.98
C TYR A 161 4.00 -7.19 -10.61
N ALA A 162 4.52 -8.11 -9.81
CA ALA A 162 5.24 -9.28 -10.31
C ALA A 162 4.34 -10.21 -11.14
N ARG A 163 3.06 -10.39 -10.75
CA ARG A 163 2.06 -11.14 -11.53
C ARG A 163 1.80 -10.46 -12.88
N PHE A 164 1.55 -9.15 -12.88
CA PHE A 164 1.27 -8.36 -14.08
C PHE A 164 2.45 -8.38 -15.07
N THR A 165 3.65 -8.08 -14.60
CA THR A 165 4.86 -8.04 -15.45
C THR A 165 5.42 -9.42 -15.81
N LYS A 166 4.98 -10.48 -15.10
CA LYS A 166 5.57 -11.82 -15.16
C LYS A 166 7.07 -11.84 -14.82
N ASP A 167 7.52 -10.87 -14.04
CA ASP A 167 8.92 -10.70 -13.63
C ASP A 167 9.08 -11.01 -12.14
N LEU A 168 8.87 -12.28 -11.77
CA LEU A 168 9.00 -12.69 -10.37
C LEU A 168 10.43 -12.52 -9.84
N GLU A 169 11.44 -12.80 -10.67
CA GLU A 169 12.84 -12.84 -10.25
C GLU A 169 13.32 -11.49 -9.73
N THR A 170 12.91 -10.39 -10.37
CA THR A 170 13.30 -9.04 -9.95
C THR A 170 12.75 -8.68 -8.56
N PHE A 171 11.51 -9.07 -8.24
CA PHE A 171 10.84 -8.64 -7.00
C PHE A 171 10.95 -9.65 -5.85
N ALA A 172 11.22 -10.92 -6.15
CA ALA A 172 11.28 -12.00 -5.16
C ALA A 172 12.21 -11.72 -3.96
N PRO A 173 13.41 -11.10 -4.12
CA PRO A 173 14.29 -10.81 -2.98
C PRO A 173 13.65 -9.85 -1.96
N ASN A 174 13.02 -8.76 -2.43
CA ASN A 174 12.37 -7.78 -1.56
C ASN A 174 11.11 -8.38 -0.92
N MET A 175 10.32 -9.13 -1.68
CA MET A 175 9.15 -9.84 -1.15
C MET A 175 9.52 -10.86 -0.06
N GLN A 176 10.60 -11.63 -0.26
CA GLN A 176 11.05 -12.61 0.72
C GLN A 176 11.48 -11.97 2.04
N LYS A 177 12.14 -10.81 1.99
CA LYS A 177 12.50 -10.03 3.18
C LYS A 177 11.25 -9.51 3.91
N ALA A 178 10.28 -8.97 3.16
CA ALA A 178 9.02 -8.49 3.73
C ALA A 178 8.22 -9.62 4.40
N VAL A 179 8.11 -10.80 3.76
CA VAL A 179 7.47 -11.97 4.39
C VAL A 179 8.23 -12.45 5.62
N SER A 180 9.56 -12.47 5.58
CA SER A 180 10.37 -12.83 6.75
C SER A 180 10.12 -11.88 7.92
N TYR A 181 9.96 -10.58 7.64
CA TYR A 181 9.55 -9.58 8.62
C TYR A 181 8.17 -9.89 9.20
N LEU A 182 7.12 -10.08 8.37
CA LEU A 182 5.78 -10.41 8.85
C LEU A 182 5.76 -11.67 9.73
N VAL A 183 6.48 -12.72 9.29
CA VAL A 183 6.58 -13.99 10.02
C VAL A 183 7.30 -13.85 11.36
N LYS A 184 8.38 -13.05 11.42
CA LYS A 184 9.10 -12.75 12.68
C LYS A 184 8.18 -12.07 13.70
N HIS A 185 7.21 -11.31 13.21
CA HIS A 185 6.17 -10.66 13.99
C HIS A 185 4.95 -11.56 14.26
N GLN A 186 5.01 -12.86 13.94
CA GLN A 186 3.85 -13.76 14.04
C GLN A 186 2.58 -13.15 13.41
N VAL A 187 2.77 -12.48 12.27
CA VAL A 187 1.79 -11.68 11.52
C VAL A 187 1.38 -10.36 12.17
N TYR A 188 1.01 -10.35 13.45
CA TYR A 188 0.36 -9.17 14.09
C TYR A 188 0.93 -8.78 15.47
N MET A 189 2.05 -9.39 15.87
CA MET A 189 2.67 -9.22 17.19
C MET A 189 3.92 -8.33 17.10
N SER A 190 4.37 -7.84 18.25
CA SER A 190 5.74 -7.33 18.38
C SER A 190 6.77 -8.46 18.23
N THR A 191 8.05 -8.10 18.01
CA THR A 191 9.17 -9.06 17.98
C THR A 191 9.37 -9.83 19.28
N THR A 192 8.81 -9.35 20.39
CA THR A 192 8.84 -10.04 21.70
C THR A 192 7.60 -10.91 21.97
N GLY A 193 6.71 -11.06 20.97
CA GLY A 193 5.50 -11.88 21.10
C GLY A 193 4.39 -11.26 21.93
N LYS A 194 4.45 -9.93 22.17
CA LYS A 194 3.39 -9.14 22.81
C LYS A 194 2.51 -8.47 21.77
N GLU A 195 1.22 -8.36 22.06
CA GLU A 195 0.29 -7.57 21.23
C GLU A 195 0.82 -6.14 21.13
N ILE A 196 0.61 -5.52 19.97
CA ILE A 196 0.99 -4.12 19.79
C ILE A 196 -0.13 -3.28 20.42
N PRO A 197 0.17 -2.49 21.47
CA PRO A 197 -0.86 -1.69 22.13
C PRO A 197 -1.59 -0.78 21.14
N ASP A 198 -2.90 -0.60 21.34
CA ASP A 198 -3.77 0.31 20.60
C ASP A 198 -3.92 0.02 19.09
N ALA A 199 -3.42 -1.13 18.62
CA ALA A 199 -3.44 -1.48 17.21
C ALA A 199 -4.77 -2.12 16.75
N GLU A 200 -5.50 -2.79 17.65
CA GLU A 200 -6.75 -3.54 17.36
C GLU A 200 -6.63 -4.51 16.15
N TRP A 201 -5.41 -4.95 15.81
CA TRP A 201 -5.11 -5.76 14.63
C TRP A 201 -5.65 -7.19 14.69
N ASP A 202 -6.27 -7.60 15.80
CA ASP A 202 -6.99 -8.87 15.93
C ASP A 202 -8.43 -8.80 15.38
N LYS A 203 -8.90 -7.60 14.98
CA LYS A 203 -10.19 -7.40 14.33
C LYS A 203 -10.05 -7.54 12.83
N VAL A 204 -11.06 -8.11 12.18
CA VAL A 204 -11.17 -8.09 10.72
C VAL A 204 -11.76 -6.74 10.33
N ILE A 205 -11.04 -5.99 9.47
CA ILE A 205 -11.41 -4.62 9.08
C ILE A 205 -11.95 -4.63 7.65
N PHE A 206 -12.99 -3.84 7.39
CA PHE A 206 -13.47 -3.54 6.05
C PHE A 206 -14.18 -2.17 6.03
N PRO A 207 -13.91 -1.30 5.03
CA PRO A 207 -12.79 -1.38 4.08
C PRO A 207 -11.44 -1.26 4.79
N ARG A 208 -10.37 -1.83 4.23
CA ARG A 208 -9.03 -1.79 4.85
C ARG A 208 -8.26 -0.57 4.38
N PHE A 209 -8.37 -0.18 3.11
CA PHE A 209 -7.50 0.81 2.49
C PHE A 209 -6.00 0.47 2.72
N TYR A 210 -5.28 1.25 3.52
CA TYR A 210 -3.92 0.92 3.96
C TYR A 210 -3.87 0.28 5.35
N GLU A 211 -4.97 0.21 6.09
CA GLU A 211 -5.01 -0.31 7.45
C GLU A 211 -4.64 -1.80 7.51
N PHE A 212 -4.14 -2.21 8.67
CA PHE A 212 -3.65 -3.56 8.89
C PHE A 212 -4.59 -4.32 9.80
N ASP A 213 -4.84 -5.58 9.42
CA ASP A 213 -5.35 -6.59 10.33
C ASP A 213 -4.62 -7.92 10.12
N PHE A 214 -4.73 -8.82 11.09
CA PHE A 214 -4.07 -10.12 11.05
C PHE A 214 -4.47 -10.97 9.84
N ALA A 215 -5.70 -10.82 9.33
CA ALA A 215 -6.19 -11.58 8.19
C ALA A 215 -5.55 -11.06 6.90
N ARG A 216 -5.40 -9.75 6.71
CA ARG A 216 -4.63 -9.13 5.62
C ARG A 216 -3.18 -9.60 5.63
N GLY A 217 -2.56 -9.63 6.81
CA GLY A 217 -1.19 -10.14 6.97
C GLY A 217 -1.05 -11.63 6.60
N LEU A 218 -2.04 -12.46 6.93
CA LEU A 218 -2.08 -13.87 6.51
C LEU A 218 -2.28 -14.02 5.00
N GLU A 219 -3.24 -13.27 4.45
CA GLU A 219 -3.61 -13.27 3.03
C GLU A 219 -2.39 -12.99 2.15
N VAL A 220 -1.66 -11.90 2.44
CA VAL A 220 -0.48 -11.54 1.64
C VAL A 220 0.66 -12.56 1.76
N ILE A 221 0.83 -13.20 2.93
CA ILE A 221 1.80 -14.28 3.09
C ILE A 221 1.41 -15.45 2.20
N PHE A 222 0.13 -15.84 2.19
CA PHE A 222 -0.35 -16.94 1.34
C PHE A 222 -0.21 -16.62 -0.14
N ASP A 223 -0.54 -15.39 -0.55
CA ASP A 223 -0.33 -14.93 -1.93
C ASP A 223 1.14 -15.03 -2.37
N PHE A 224 2.07 -14.66 -1.49
CA PHE A 224 3.50 -14.83 -1.74
C PHE A 224 3.89 -16.31 -1.89
N LEU A 225 3.40 -17.19 -1.02
CA LEU A 225 3.71 -18.62 -1.09
C LEU A 225 3.15 -19.26 -2.37
N LEU A 226 1.93 -18.88 -2.76
CA LEU A 226 1.30 -19.32 -3.99
C LEU A 226 2.06 -18.84 -5.23
N LEU A 227 2.47 -17.57 -5.24
CA LEU A 227 3.23 -16.98 -6.35
C LEU A 227 4.62 -17.60 -6.50
N THR A 228 5.33 -17.84 -5.38
CA THR A 228 6.74 -18.22 -5.40
C THR A 228 7.00 -19.72 -5.26
N GLY A 229 6.01 -20.51 -4.84
CA GLY A 229 6.17 -21.91 -4.47
C GLY A 229 7.04 -22.13 -3.22
N LYS A 230 7.44 -21.06 -2.52
CA LYS A 230 8.20 -21.16 -1.27
C LYS A 230 7.33 -21.72 -0.15
N LYS A 231 8.00 -22.16 0.92
CA LYS A 231 7.36 -22.74 2.10
C LYS A 231 7.83 -22.02 3.34
N ILE A 232 6.94 -21.86 4.31
CA ILE A 232 7.26 -21.44 5.67
C ILE A 232 6.90 -22.55 6.64
N ARG A 233 7.46 -22.51 7.84
CA ARG A 233 7.06 -23.43 8.91
C ARG A 233 5.67 -23.03 9.42
N ALA A 234 4.77 -24.00 9.61
CA ALA A 234 3.40 -23.73 10.08
C ALA A 234 3.37 -22.96 11.42
N VAL A 235 4.27 -23.28 12.35
CA VAL A 235 4.43 -22.58 13.64
C VAL A 235 4.62 -21.07 13.50
N ALA A 236 5.12 -20.61 12.35
CA ALA A 236 5.43 -19.21 12.10
C ALA A 236 4.17 -18.36 11.84
N VAL A 237 3.04 -19.00 11.51
CA VAL A 237 1.72 -18.36 11.29
C VAL A 237 0.62 -18.97 12.17
N GLU A 238 0.95 -19.94 13.02
CA GLU A 238 0.00 -20.71 13.84
C GLU A 238 -0.90 -19.81 14.70
N ARG A 239 -0.32 -18.76 15.31
CA ARG A 239 -1.07 -17.84 16.16
C ARG A 239 -2.16 -17.09 15.40
N ALA A 240 -1.83 -16.56 14.22
CA ALA A 240 -2.79 -15.87 13.37
C ALA A 240 -3.85 -16.83 12.81
N LEU A 241 -3.46 -18.07 12.47
CA LEU A 241 -4.42 -19.11 12.06
C LEU A 241 -5.38 -19.51 13.17
N ALA A 242 -4.89 -19.62 14.42
CA ALA A 242 -5.73 -19.92 15.58
C ALA A 242 -6.72 -18.77 15.85
N LEU A 243 -6.26 -17.52 15.71
CA LEU A 243 -7.13 -16.35 15.81
C LEU A 243 -8.19 -16.32 14.71
N LEU A 244 -7.82 -16.65 13.47
CA LEU A 244 -8.77 -16.74 12.35
C LEU A 244 -9.90 -17.73 12.66
N ARG A 245 -9.55 -18.96 13.07
CA ARG A 245 -10.52 -20.01 13.44
C ARG A 245 -11.50 -19.51 14.50
N LYS A 246 -10.98 -18.89 15.56
CA LYS A 246 -11.82 -18.33 16.64
C LYS A 246 -12.81 -17.26 16.17
N LYS A 247 -12.52 -16.53 15.09
CA LYS A 247 -13.38 -15.46 14.55
C LYS A 247 -14.36 -15.98 13.48
N THR A 248 -14.12 -17.17 12.91
CA THR A 248 -14.95 -17.77 11.87
C THR A 248 -15.88 -18.87 12.38
N ASP A 249 -15.58 -19.45 13.55
CA ASP A 249 -16.46 -20.38 14.28
C ASP A 249 -17.52 -19.63 15.10
#